data_AF-A0A9W6Z6U7-F1
#
_entry.id   AF-A0A9W6Z6U7-F1
#
_cell.length_a   1.000
_cell.length_b   1.000
_cell.length_c   1.000
_cell.angle_alpha   90.00
_cell.angle_beta   90.00
_cell.angle_gamma   90.00
#
_symmetry.space_group_name_H-M   'P 1'
#
loop_
_entity.id
_entity.type
_entity.pdbx_description
1 polymer ?
#
loop_
_entity_poly.entity_id
_entity_poly.type
_entity_poly.pdbx_seq_one_letter_code
_entity_poly.pdbx_strand_id
1 'polypeptide(L)'
;MVTLLTRASIHLEETDSDMSMVDYLFQYKVIFDDLIAEFSDLINIRMTAENFDIIMMILISKGIQAPYTSEVCIDTLKKILKLRYQESMRMHNKTGEPLNKQLGCYIFFIYAMSSTDTEMISSLRQCGMSGLKMVKVEGKWCIPELLLDFFSETDGAHMASCLVICKFFGSSRISDLSAARVLVMFNEIRKLYPELAWSFYSVLTEPMNKMLATASTPLLLNVVLELVTESSMSQAFKQRELLQSSMLEKLKDSKLDGVLNIDFSDSADSIGFIAPREEMTATSLVKVGVLKNMLRRIRDNYEEDDL
;
A
#
# COMPACT_ATOMS: atom_id res chain seq x y z
N MET A 1 4.71 -15.67 8.26
CA MET A 1 5.00 -14.87 7.04
C MET A 1 6.47 -14.45 6.97
N VAL A 2 7.02 -13.73 7.97
CA VAL A 2 8.44 -13.34 7.97
C VAL A 2 9.40 -14.52 7.77
N THR A 3 9.22 -15.64 8.47
CA THR A 3 10.06 -16.85 8.29
C THR A 3 9.90 -17.48 6.90
N LEU A 4 8.70 -17.42 6.31
CA LEU A 4 8.46 -17.87 4.93
C LEU A 4 9.13 -16.94 3.93
N LEU A 5 9.13 -15.63 4.17
CA LEU A 5 9.86 -14.65 3.38
C LEU A 5 11.38 -14.85 3.53
N THR A 6 11.88 -15.17 4.74
CA THR A 6 13.29 -15.52 4.95
C THR A 6 13.65 -16.81 4.20
N ARG A 7 12.82 -17.85 4.28
CA ARG A 7 13.03 -19.09 3.52
C ARG A 7 12.93 -18.87 2.00
N ALA A 8 12.01 -18.02 1.56
CA ALA A 8 11.94 -17.60 0.17
C ALA A 8 13.19 -16.81 -0.25
N SER A 9 13.73 -15.94 0.62
CA SER A 9 15.01 -15.25 0.41
C SER A 9 16.15 -16.24 0.19
N ILE A 10 16.28 -17.20 1.11
CA ILE A 10 17.30 -18.26 1.04
C ILE A 10 17.12 -19.06 -0.26
N HIS A 11 15.89 -19.46 -0.60
CA HIS A 11 15.61 -20.17 -1.83
C HIS A 11 15.95 -19.37 -3.09
N LEU A 12 15.61 -18.07 -3.13
CA LEU A 12 15.92 -17.19 -4.26
C LEU A 12 17.42 -16.88 -4.38
N GLU A 13 18.17 -16.96 -3.29
CA GLU A 13 19.62 -16.72 -3.24
C GLU A 13 20.44 -18.00 -3.52
N GLU A 14 19.99 -19.17 -3.06
CA GLU A 14 20.74 -20.44 -3.12
C GLU A 14 20.40 -21.30 -4.34
N THR A 15 19.23 -21.09 -4.95
CA THR A 15 18.79 -21.88 -6.10
C THR A 15 18.69 -21.00 -7.33
N ASP A 16 19.31 -21.42 -8.44
CA ASP A 16 19.14 -20.85 -9.79
C ASP A 16 17.74 -21.23 -10.37
N SER A 17 16.75 -21.27 -9.47
CA SER A 17 15.38 -21.69 -9.71
C SER A 17 14.63 -20.56 -10.39
N ASP A 18 14.03 -20.87 -11.54
CA ASP A 18 13.11 -19.97 -12.25
C ASP A 18 11.78 -19.75 -11.50
N MET A 19 11.59 -20.39 -10.34
CA MET A 19 10.40 -20.19 -9.51
C MET A 19 10.35 -18.75 -8.97
N SER A 20 9.17 -18.14 -9.08
CA SER A 20 8.95 -16.80 -8.55
C SER A 20 8.76 -16.82 -7.02
N MET A 21 9.01 -15.68 -6.37
CA MET A 21 8.77 -15.52 -4.93
C MET A 21 7.32 -15.79 -4.57
N VAL A 22 6.40 -15.31 -5.42
CA VAL A 22 4.96 -15.50 -5.26
C VAL A 22 4.62 -16.97 -5.38
N ASP A 23 5.12 -17.67 -6.40
CA ASP A 23 4.87 -19.11 -6.58
C ASP A 23 5.39 -19.91 -5.39
N TYR A 24 6.58 -19.58 -4.88
CA TYR A 24 7.14 -20.20 -3.69
C TYR A 24 6.21 -20.02 -2.50
N LEU A 25 5.75 -18.79 -2.23
CA LEU A 25 4.82 -18.55 -1.13
C LEU A 25 3.49 -19.29 -1.33
N PHE A 26 2.97 -19.38 -2.56
CA PHE A 26 1.76 -20.13 -2.87
C PHE A 26 1.91 -21.65 -2.75
N GLN A 27 3.12 -22.19 -2.92
CA GLN A 27 3.38 -23.61 -2.71
C GLN A 27 3.43 -23.97 -1.21
N TYR A 28 3.97 -23.06 -0.39
CA TYR A 28 4.18 -23.30 1.04
C TYR A 28 3.17 -22.61 1.97
N LYS A 29 2.10 -22.02 1.41
CA LYS A 29 1.05 -21.32 2.19
C LYS A 29 0.09 -22.24 2.95
N VAL A 30 0.23 -23.56 2.87
CA VAL A 30 -0.69 -24.54 3.49
C VAL A 30 -0.99 -24.24 4.97
N ILE A 31 -0.02 -23.65 5.67
CA ILE A 31 -0.12 -23.27 7.09
C ILE A 31 -1.09 -22.09 7.33
N PHE A 32 -1.41 -21.31 6.29
CA PHE A 32 -2.24 -20.11 6.33
C PHE A 32 -3.50 -20.19 5.45
N ASP A 33 -3.77 -21.34 4.82
CA ASP A 33 -4.83 -21.45 3.81
C ASP A 33 -6.22 -21.09 4.36
N ASP A 34 -6.58 -21.58 5.56
CA ASP A 34 -7.86 -21.25 6.20
C ASP A 34 -8.01 -19.74 6.44
N LEU A 35 -6.91 -19.09 6.84
CA LEU A 35 -6.88 -17.67 7.17
C LEU A 35 -6.89 -16.80 5.91
N ILE A 36 -6.22 -17.24 4.85
CA ILE A 36 -6.26 -16.60 3.54
C ILE A 36 -7.66 -16.72 2.93
N ALA A 37 -8.33 -17.87 3.10
CA ALA A 37 -9.70 -18.06 2.67
C ALA A 37 -10.66 -17.13 3.41
N GLU A 38 -10.60 -17.09 4.74
CA GLU A 38 -11.43 -16.19 5.55
C GLU A 38 -11.21 -14.71 5.19
N PHE A 39 -9.95 -14.30 5.00
CA PHE A 39 -9.63 -12.95 4.56
C PHE A 39 -10.17 -12.66 3.15
N SER A 40 -10.00 -13.59 2.21
CA SER A 40 -10.50 -13.46 0.84
C SER A 40 -12.02 -13.29 0.80
N ASP A 41 -12.74 -14.02 1.65
CA ASP A 41 -14.19 -13.91 1.80
C ASP A 41 -14.59 -12.56 2.40
N LEU A 42 -13.84 -12.07 3.40
CA LEU A 42 -14.10 -10.78 4.05
C LEU A 42 -14.00 -9.60 3.08
N ILE A 43 -13.00 -9.58 2.21
CA ILE A 43 -12.81 -8.51 1.23
C ILE A 43 -13.47 -8.80 -0.12
N ASN A 44 -14.07 -9.98 -0.29
CA ASN A 44 -14.63 -10.48 -1.54
C ASN A 44 -13.61 -10.46 -2.71
N ILE A 45 -12.36 -10.85 -2.44
CA ILE A 45 -11.30 -10.99 -3.45
C ILE A 45 -10.58 -12.30 -3.18
N ARG A 46 -10.64 -13.22 -4.15
CA ARG A 46 -9.86 -14.46 -4.08
C ARG A 46 -8.38 -14.18 -4.33
N MET A 47 -7.53 -14.58 -3.39
CA MET A 47 -6.07 -14.45 -3.54
C MET A 47 -5.56 -15.38 -4.68
N THR A 48 -4.84 -14.78 -5.62
CA THR A 48 -4.17 -15.40 -6.77
C THR A 48 -2.75 -14.84 -6.91
N ALA A 49 -1.90 -15.44 -7.75
CA ALA A 49 -0.56 -14.91 -7.98
C ALA A 49 -0.59 -13.49 -8.58
N GLU A 50 -1.55 -13.22 -9.46
CA GLU A 50 -1.71 -11.94 -10.17
C GLU A 50 -2.11 -10.78 -9.24
N ASN A 51 -2.91 -11.06 -8.20
CA ASN A 51 -3.34 -10.05 -7.24
C ASN A 51 -2.62 -10.12 -5.89
N PHE A 52 -1.57 -10.94 -5.78
CA PHE A 52 -0.81 -11.16 -4.55
C PHE A 52 -0.36 -9.83 -3.93
N ASP A 53 0.28 -8.97 -4.72
CA ASP A 53 0.85 -7.72 -4.22
C ASP A 53 -0.25 -6.82 -3.60
N ILE A 54 -1.44 -6.77 -4.21
CA ILE A 54 -2.61 -6.00 -3.72
C ILE A 54 -3.09 -6.56 -2.38
N ILE A 55 -3.28 -7.88 -2.30
CA ILE A 55 -3.72 -8.55 -1.07
C ILE A 55 -2.76 -8.29 0.09
N MET A 56 -1.46 -8.40 -0.19
CA MET A 56 -0.41 -8.11 0.81
C MET A 56 -0.42 -6.64 1.21
N MET A 57 -0.59 -5.73 0.25
CA MET A 57 -0.75 -4.30 0.55
C MET A 57 -1.92 -4.03 1.48
N ILE A 58 -3.08 -4.67 1.27
CA ILE A 58 -4.25 -4.52 2.13
C ILE A 58 -3.95 -5.02 3.55
N LEU A 59 -3.40 -6.23 3.66
CA LEU A 59 -3.07 -6.86 4.95
C LEU A 59 -2.09 -6.00 5.75
N ILE A 60 -1.04 -5.51 5.09
CA ILE A 60 -0.03 -4.64 5.71
C ILE A 60 -0.65 -3.31 6.11
N SER A 61 -1.42 -2.66 5.23
CA SER A 61 -2.07 -1.38 5.51
C SER A 61 -2.99 -1.51 6.73
N LYS A 62 -3.74 -2.60 6.83
CA LYS A 62 -4.59 -2.90 7.99
C LYS A 62 -3.81 -3.20 9.26
N GLY A 63 -2.75 -3.98 9.16
CA GLY A 63 -1.87 -4.26 10.29
C GLY A 63 -1.14 -3.02 10.82
N ILE A 64 -0.88 -2.01 9.98
CA ILE A 64 -0.30 -0.73 10.42
C ILE A 64 -1.30 0.11 11.23
N GLN A 65 -2.60 0.00 10.95
CA GLN A 65 -3.62 0.69 11.75
C GLN A 65 -3.78 0.10 13.14
N ALA A 66 -3.61 -1.23 13.25
CA ALA A 66 -3.74 -1.94 14.51
C ALA A 66 -2.59 -1.58 15.48
N PRO A 67 -2.91 -1.24 16.75
CA PRO A 67 -1.90 -1.06 17.78
C PRO A 67 -1.04 -2.33 17.93
N TYR A 68 0.27 -2.17 18.18
CA TYR A 68 1.27 -3.24 18.41
C TYR A 68 1.73 -4.06 17.21
N THR A 69 1.13 -3.90 16.03
CA THR A 69 1.49 -4.67 14.81
C THR A 69 2.17 -3.82 13.75
N SER A 70 2.15 -2.50 13.90
CA SER A 70 2.66 -1.55 12.91
C SER A 70 4.12 -1.80 12.52
N GLU A 71 5.02 -1.94 13.49
CA GLU A 71 6.45 -2.19 13.24
C GLU A 71 6.67 -3.48 12.45
N VAL A 72 6.04 -4.58 12.87
CA VAL A 72 6.11 -5.89 12.19
C VAL A 72 5.57 -5.80 10.76
N CYS A 73 4.49 -5.03 10.54
CA CYS A 73 3.92 -4.83 9.21
C CYS A 73 4.82 -3.99 8.30
N ILE A 74 5.47 -2.96 8.83
CA ILE A 74 6.47 -2.15 8.09
C ILE A 74 7.69 -3.01 7.73
N ASP A 75 8.17 -3.84 8.65
CA ASP A 75 9.28 -4.75 8.37
C ASP A 75 8.89 -5.81 7.33
N THR A 76 7.67 -6.31 7.39
CA THR A 76 7.13 -7.25 6.41
C THR A 76 7.04 -6.61 5.03
N LEU A 77 6.55 -5.36 4.93
CA LEU A 77 6.53 -4.57 3.70
C LEU A 77 7.93 -4.46 3.08
N LYS A 78 8.92 -4.06 3.89
CA LYS A 78 10.32 -3.92 3.44
C LYS A 78 10.91 -5.25 2.98
N LYS A 79 10.63 -6.35 3.69
CA LYS A 79 11.09 -7.69 3.30
C LYS A 79 10.47 -8.14 1.98
N ILE A 80 9.17 -7.92 1.77
CA ILE A 80 8.52 -8.25 0.49
C ILE A 80 9.11 -7.43 -0.64
N LEU A 81 9.24 -6.10 -0.47
CA LEU A 81 9.84 -5.24 -1.48
C LEU A 81 11.27 -5.69 -1.82
N LYS A 82 12.09 -6.00 -0.80
CA LYS A 82 13.45 -6.51 -1.01
C LYS A 82 13.45 -7.76 -1.91
N LEU A 83 12.61 -8.74 -1.60
CA LEU A 83 12.54 -9.99 -2.36
C LEU A 83 12.02 -9.78 -3.78
N ARG A 84 10.94 -8.99 -3.94
CA ARG A 84 10.40 -8.65 -5.26
C ARG A 84 11.42 -7.89 -6.11
N TYR A 85 12.20 -7.00 -5.49
CA TYR A 85 13.26 -6.26 -6.17
C TYR A 85 14.42 -7.18 -6.58
N GLN A 86 14.88 -8.07 -5.70
CA GLN A 86 15.91 -9.06 -6.02
C GLN A 86 15.48 -9.96 -7.20
N GLU A 87 14.24 -10.45 -7.16
CA GLU A 87 13.64 -11.22 -8.24
C GLU A 87 13.59 -10.43 -9.56
N SER A 88 13.10 -9.19 -9.51
CA SER A 88 13.02 -8.33 -10.70
C SER A 88 14.40 -8.01 -11.27
N MET A 89 15.41 -7.79 -10.43
CA MET A 89 16.79 -7.56 -10.86
C MET A 89 17.39 -8.81 -11.50
N ARG A 90 17.12 -9.99 -10.94
CA ARG A 90 17.55 -11.28 -11.52
C ARG A 90 16.97 -11.46 -12.92
N MET A 91 15.67 -11.20 -13.08
CA MET A 91 15.01 -11.27 -14.39
C MET A 91 15.57 -10.25 -15.36
N HIS A 92 15.71 -8.98 -14.95
CA HIS A 92 16.32 -7.93 -15.76
C HIS A 92 17.71 -8.33 -16.27
N ASN A 93 18.56 -8.88 -15.39
CA ASN A 93 19.91 -9.30 -15.77
C ASN A 93 19.92 -10.53 -16.70
N LYS A 94 18.93 -11.43 -16.58
CA LYS A 94 18.84 -12.67 -17.36
C LYS A 94 18.23 -12.45 -18.75
N THR A 95 17.16 -11.66 -18.84
CA THR A 95 16.34 -11.50 -20.06
C THR A 95 16.43 -10.11 -20.68
N GLY A 96 16.93 -9.11 -19.95
CA GLY A 96 16.94 -7.70 -20.36
C GLY A 96 15.58 -7.01 -20.20
N GLU A 97 14.58 -7.68 -19.62
CA GLU A 97 13.25 -7.12 -19.38
C GLU A 97 13.29 -5.96 -18.38
N PRO A 98 12.45 -4.92 -18.53
CA PRO A 98 12.39 -3.82 -17.59
C PRO A 98 12.01 -4.30 -16.18
N LEU A 99 12.38 -3.53 -15.16
CA LEU A 99 11.99 -3.84 -13.79
C LEU A 99 10.46 -3.93 -13.65
N ASN A 100 10.01 -4.86 -12.82
CA ASN A 100 8.60 -5.06 -12.56
C ASN A 100 7.99 -3.79 -11.95
N LYS A 101 7.09 -3.15 -12.69
CA LYS A 101 6.46 -1.90 -12.28
C LYS A 101 5.60 -2.06 -11.02
N GLN A 102 5.12 -3.27 -10.73
CA GLN A 102 4.32 -3.55 -9.53
C GLN A 102 5.09 -3.33 -8.23
N LEU A 103 6.43 -3.28 -8.27
CA LEU A 103 7.25 -2.78 -7.17
C LEU A 103 6.82 -1.38 -6.69
N GLY A 104 6.26 -0.58 -7.61
CA GLY A 104 5.74 0.75 -7.35
C GLY A 104 4.70 0.82 -6.24
N CYS A 105 3.88 -0.23 -6.02
CA CYS A 105 2.88 -0.20 -4.94
C CYS A 105 3.54 -0.18 -3.55
N TYR A 106 4.60 -0.96 -3.36
CA TYR A 106 5.39 -0.99 -2.13
C TYR A 106 6.18 0.31 -1.93
N ILE A 107 6.78 0.82 -3.01
CA ILE A 107 7.53 2.09 -2.99
C ILE A 107 6.59 3.25 -2.66
N PHE A 108 5.39 3.27 -3.24
CA PHE A 108 4.37 4.26 -2.93
C PHE A 108 3.99 4.21 -1.45
N PHE A 109 3.82 3.02 -0.88
CA PHE A 109 3.51 2.90 0.55
C PHE A 109 4.65 3.42 1.45
N ILE A 110 5.91 3.06 1.15
CA ILE A 110 7.08 3.60 1.86
C ILE A 110 7.14 5.13 1.73
N TYR A 111 6.87 5.65 0.52
CA TYR A 111 6.82 7.08 0.27
C TYR A 111 5.74 7.76 1.12
N ALA A 112 4.54 7.18 1.19
CA ALA A 112 3.41 7.70 1.94
C ALA A 112 3.62 7.69 3.46
N MET A 113 4.42 6.75 3.97
CA MET A 113 4.75 6.68 5.39
C MET A 113 5.91 7.61 5.80
N SER A 114 6.82 7.91 4.87
CA SER A 114 8.03 8.67 5.18
C SER A 114 7.75 10.17 5.30
N SER A 115 8.24 10.79 6.38
CA SER A 115 8.12 12.25 6.58
C SER A 115 9.25 13.02 5.89
N THR A 116 10.40 12.39 5.62
CA THR A 116 11.57 13.05 5.01
C THR A 116 12.19 12.26 3.86
N ASP A 117 12.94 12.94 2.98
CA ASP A 117 13.67 12.28 1.90
C ASP A 117 14.70 11.30 2.45
N THR A 118 15.38 11.66 3.54
CA THR A 118 16.38 10.80 4.20
C THR A 118 15.75 9.49 4.70
N GLU A 119 14.59 9.57 5.34
CA GLU A 119 13.85 8.40 5.85
C GLU A 119 13.39 7.47 4.70
N MET A 120 12.82 8.07 3.64
CA MET A 120 12.37 7.36 2.45
C MET A 120 13.55 6.66 1.75
N ILE A 121 14.63 7.39 1.48
CA ILE A 121 15.85 6.87 0.85
C ILE A 121 16.48 5.76 1.70
N SER A 122 16.55 5.95 3.03
CA SER A 122 17.07 4.95 3.96
C SER A 122 16.26 3.66 3.89
N SER A 123 14.92 3.77 3.90
CA SER A 123 14.02 2.61 3.80
C SER A 123 14.16 1.87 2.46
N LEU A 124 14.27 2.59 1.35
CA LEU A 124 14.50 1.97 0.03
C LEU A 124 15.88 1.30 -0.05
N ARG A 125 16.92 1.92 0.55
CA ARG A 125 18.26 1.34 0.63
C ARG A 125 18.26 0.03 1.43
N GLN A 126 17.53 -0.04 2.54
CA GLN A 126 17.35 -1.28 3.32
C GLN A 126 16.71 -2.40 2.48
N CYS A 127 15.90 -2.05 1.48
CA CYS A 127 15.30 -3.00 0.54
C CYS A 127 16.22 -3.36 -0.63
N GLY A 128 17.49 -2.94 -0.62
CA GLY A 128 18.46 -3.20 -1.69
C GLY A 128 18.37 -2.23 -2.88
N MET A 129 17.47 -1.26 -2.84
CA MET A 129 17.24 -0.31 -3.94
C MET A 129 18.19 0.90 -3.86
N SER A 130 19.49 0.63 -3.91
CA SER A 130 20.52 1.67 -3.92
C SER A 130 20.66 2.27 -5.32
N GLY A 131 20.78 3.60 -5.42
CA GLY A 131 21.03 4.27 -6.70
C GLY A 131 19.79 4.52 -7.56
N LEU A 132 18.58 4.38 -7.01
CA LEU A 132 17.36 4.81 -7.69
C LEU A 132 17.46 6.29 -8.10
N LYS A 133 17.09 6.57 -9.35
CA LYS A 133 16.97 7.95 -9.82
C LYS A 133 15.81 8.64 -9.11
N MET A 134 16.09 9.83 -8.60
CA MET A 134 15.15 10.66 -7.86
C MET A 134 14.81 11.91 -8.66
N VAL A 135 13.53 12.23 -8.74
CA VAL A 135 13.01 13.45 -9.35
C VAL A 135 12.69 14.46 -8.25
N LYS A 136 13.31 15.63 -8.29
CA LYS A 136 13.09 16.69 -7.29
C LYS A 136 11.92 17.57 -7.72
N VAL A 137 10.89 17.65 -6.88
CA VAL A 137 9.71 18.48 -7.14
C VAL A 137 9.94 19.87 -6.60
N GLU A 138 10.27 20.84 -7.46
CA GLU A 138 10.29 22.29 -7.17
C GLU A 138 10.84 22.71 -5.78
N GLY A 139 11.86 22.02 -5.28
CA GLY A 139 12.43 22.33 -3.95
C GLY A 139 11.69 21.75 -2.74
N LYS A 140 10.60 21.00 -2.93
CA LYS A 140 9.83 20.30 -1.89
C LYS A 140 10.46 18.94 -1.56
N TRP A 141 9.98 17.87 -2.17
CA TRP A 141 10.42 16.49 -1.90
C TRP A 141 10.93 15.79 -3.15
N CYS A 142 11.74 14.75 -2.95
CA CYS A 142 12.15 13.84 -4.02
C CYS A 142 11.15 12.69 -4.20
N ILE A 143 10.82 12.34 -5.44
CA ILE A 143 10.01 11.18 -5.84
C ILE A 143 10.90 10.19 -6.61
N PRO A 144 10.91 8.89 -6.27
CA PRO A 144 11.59 7.88 -7.09
C PRO A 144 11.03 7.82 -8.51
N GLU A 145 11.88 7.79 -9.54
CA GLU A 145 11.43 7.73 -10.94
C GLU A 145 10.60 6.46 -11.21
N LEU A 146 11.00 5.32 -10.64
CA LEU A 146 10.24 4.07 -10.73
C LEU A 146 8.81 4.20 -10.17
N LEU A 147 8.59 5.09 -9.21
CA LEU A 147 7.25 5.39 -8.70
C LEU A 147 6.44 6.25 -9.68
N LEU A 148 7.07 7.19 -10.40
CA LEU A 148 6.40 7.92 -11.48
C LEU A 148 6.07 7.02 -12.67
N ASP A 149 6.96 6.08 -13.00
CA ASP A 149 6.72 5.09 -14.05
C ASP A 149 5.58 4.15 -13.67
N PHE A 150 5.43 3.80 -12.39
CA PHE A 150 4.29 3.03 -11.90
C PHE A 150 2.97 3.73 -12.21
N PHE A 151 2.85 5.05 -12.02
CA PHE A 151 1.64 5.82 -12.35
C PHE A 151 1.36 5.97 -13.86
N SER A 152 2.24 5.48 -14.74
CA SER A 152 1.91 5.37 -16.17
C SER A 152 1.01 4.18 -16.50
N GLU A 153 0.87 3.22 -15.59
CA GLU A 153 0.05 2.03 -15.78
C GLU A 153 -1.43 2.31 -15.57
N THR A 154 -2.29 1.56 -16.29
CA THR A 154 -3.74 1.79 -16.23
C THR A 154 -4.57 0.52 -16.08
N ASP A 155 -3.94 -0.60 -15.73
CA ASP A 155 -4.62 -1.86 -15.47
C ASP A 155 -5.35 -1.87 -14.12
N GLY A 156 -6.21 -2.88 -13.90
CA GLY A 156 -6.99 -2.97 -12.66
C GLY A 156 -6.15 -3.21 -11.40
N ALA A 157 -4.99 -3.88 -11.51
CA ALA A 157 -4.14 -4.19 -10.37
C ALA A 157 -3.39 -2.95 -9.86
N HIS A 158 -2.94 -2.11 -10.78
CA HIS A 158 -2.40 -0.79 -10.54
C HIS A 158 -3.46 0.09 -9.88
N MET A 159 -4.66 0.18 -10.47
CA MET A 159 -5.76 0.98 -9.93
C MET A 159 -6.15 0.55 -8.51
N ALA A 160 -6.21 -0.76 -8.27
CA ALA A 160 -6.51 -1.32 -6.95
C ALA A 160 -5.44 -0.94 -5.93
N SER A 161 -4.16 -1.03 -6.31
CA SER A 161 -3.02 -0.68 -5.45
C SER A 161 -3.04 0.81 -5.08
N CYS A 162 -3.24 1.69 -6.06
CA CYS A 162 -3.40 3.13 -5.85
C CYS A 162 -4.59 3.42 -4.92
N LEU A 163 -5.73 2.76 -5.13
CA LEU A 163 -6.92 2.92 -4.30
C LEU A 163 -6.66 2.54 -2.83
N VAL A 164 -6.02 1.40 -2.58
CA VAL A 164 -5.68 0.95 -1.22
C VAL A 164 -4.82 2.00 -0.51
N ILE A 165 -3.82 2.55 -1.20
CA ILE A 165 -2.90 3.53 -0.62
C ILE A 165 -3.61 4.88 -0.41
N CYS A 166 -4.43 5.34 -1.34
CA CYS A 166 -5.26 6.54 -1.17
C CYS A 166 -6.25 6.40 0.00
N LYS A 167 -6.83 5.22 0.22
CA LYS A 167 -7.70 4.98 1.37
C LYS A 167 -6.93 4.90 2.68
N PHE A 168 -5.78 4.23 2.69
CA PHE A 168 -4.87 4.23 3.84
C PHE A 168 -4.42 5.66 4.19
N PHE A 169 -4.22 6.50 3.17
CA PHE A 169 -3.89 7.91 3.32
C PHE A 169 -4.92 8.70 4.14
N GLY A 170 -6.20 8.36 3.98
CA GLY A 170 -7.30 8.95 4.73
C GLY A 170 -7.36 8.58 6.21
N SER A 171 -6.50 7.67 6.68
CA SER A 171 -6.51 7.21 8.06
C SER A 171 -5.75 8.14 9.01
N SER A 172 -6.05 8.06 10.31
CA SER A 172 -5.48 8.91 11.37
C SER A 172 -3.99 8.65 11.70
N ARG A 173 -3.34 7.72 10.99
CA ARG A 173 -1.97 7.26 11.31
C ARG A 173 -0.86 8.02 10.57
N ILE A 174 -1.21 8.95 9.69
CA ILE A 174 -0.24 9.68 8.87
C ILE A 174 0.04 11.05 9.50
N SER A 175 1.33 11.39 9.64
CA SER A 175 1.76 12.69 10.14
C SER A 175 1.48 13.80 9.12
N ASP A 176 1.35 15.05 9.56
CA ASP A 176 1.13 16.18 8.65
C ASP A 176 2.21 16.31 7.55
N LEU A 177 3.46 15.95 7.88
CA LEU A 177 4.56 15.99 6.92
C LEU A 177 4.44 14.89 5.87
N SER A 178 4.16 13.66 6.29
CA SER A 178 3.88 12.54 5.38
C SER A 178 2.62 12.83 4.54
N ALA A 179 1.61 13.49 5.14
CA ALA A 179 0.41 13.94 4.45
C ALA A 179 0.73 14.93 3.32
N ALA A 180 1.45 16.00 3.64
CA ALA A 180 1.84 17.01 2.68
C ALA A 180 2.73 16.42 1.56
N ARG A 181 3.59 15.46 1.90
CA ARG A 181 4.43 14.74 0.94
C ARG A 181 3.62 14.00 -0.11
N VAL A 182 2.62 13.21 0.30
CA VAL A 182 1.75 12.48 -0.63
C VAL A 182 0.94 13.45 -1.50
N LEU A 183 0.43 14.55 -0.94
CA LEU A 183 -0.34 15.53 -1.71
C LEU A 183 0.53 16.27 -2.75
N VAL A 184 1.80 16.55 -2.44
CA VAL A 184 2.75 17.08 -3.43
C VAL A 184 2.98 16.08 -4.57
N MET A 185 3.16 14.80 -4.24
CA MET A 185 3.26 13.77 -5.27
C MET A 185 1.98 13.68 -6.10
N PHE A 186 0.81 13.77 -5.48
CA PHE A 186 -0.47 13.78 -6.20
C PHE A 186 -0.57 14.96 -7.17
N ASN A 187 -0.09 16.15 -6.79
CA ASN A 187 -0.02 17.30 -7.71
C ASN A 187 0.90 17.03 -8.91
N GLU A 188 2.03 16.36 -8.72
CA GLU A 188 2.91 15.97 -9.82
C GLU A 188 2.29 14.90 -10.72
N ILE A 189 1.63 13.89 -10.15
CA ILE A 189 0.88 12.89 -10.91
C ILE A 189 -0.22 13.58 -11.72
N ARG A 190 -0.90 14.58 -11.17
CA ARG A 190 -1.93 15.33 -11.90
C ARG A 190 -1.37 16.10 -13.09
N LYS A 191 -0.12 16.57 -13.03
CA LYS A 191 0.57 17.23 -14.16
C LYS A 191 0.94 16.21 -15.26
N LEU A 192 1.42 15.02 -14.87
CA LEU A 192 1.92 14.00 -15.80
C LEU A 192 0.83 13.06 -16.34
N TYR A 193 -0.06 12.62 -15.46
CA TYR A 193 -1.11 11.61 -15.67
C TYR A 193 -2.46 12.12 -15.12
N PRO A 194 -3.03 13.17 -15.72
CA PRO A 194 -4.22 13.84 -15.19
C PRO A 194 -5.42 12.90 -15.04
N GLU A 195 -5.66 12.01 -16.01
CA GLU A 195 -6.80 11.07 -15.96
C GLU A 195 -6.77 10.18 -14.72
N LEU A 196 -5.59 9.65 -14.39
CA LEU A 196 -5.37 8.83 -13.21
C LEU A 196 -5.55 9.64 -11.92
N ALA A 197 -4.96 10.83 -11.84
CA ALA A 197 -5.12 11.67 -10.65
C ALA A 197 -6.60 12.00 -10.40
N TRP A 198 -7.35 12.34 -11.45
CA TRP A 198 -8.77 12.68 -11.32
C TRP A 198 -9.67 11.49 -10.99
N SER A 199 -9.31 10.26 -11.38
CA SER A 199 -10.08 9.07 -10.98
C SER A 199 -10.03 8.79 -9.47
N PHE A 200 -8.95 9.19 -8.80
CA PHE A 200 -8.77 9.03 -7.35
C PHE A 200 -9.15 10.27 -6.53
N TYR A 201 -9.43 11.41 -7.17
CA TYR A 201 -9.66 12.69 -6.48
C TYR A 201 -10.80 12.63 -5.46
N SER A 202 -11.90 11.95 -5.79
CA SER A 202 -13.05 11.78 -4.90
C SER A 202 -12.67 11.04 -3.60
N VAL A 203 -11.77 10.07 -3.68
CA VAL A 203 -11.27 9.30 -2.53
C VAL A 203 -10.43 10.17 -1.60
N LEU A 204 -9.72 11.16 -2.15
CA LEU A 204 -8.89 12.08 -1.38
C LEU A 204 -9.66 13.28 -0.84
N THR A 205 -10.88 13.53 -1.31
CA THR A 205 -11.64 14.75 -0.96
C THR A 205 -11.95 14.83 0.54
N GLU A 206 -12.46 13.75 1.14
CA GLU A 206 -12.75 13.72 2.57
C GLU A 206 -11.48 13.81 3.43
N PRO A 207 -10.39 13.05 3.16
CA PRO A 207 -9.10 13.24 3.81
C PRO A 207 -8.59 14.69 3.75
N MET A 208 -8.65 15.33 2.58
CA MET A 208 -8.22 16.72 2.41
C MET A 208 -9.07 17.69 3.23
N ASN A 209 -10.39 17.52 3.26
CA ASN A 209 -11.28 18.34 4.09
C ASN A 209 -10.98 18.18 5.58
N LYS A 210 -10.72 16.95 6.03
CA LYS A 210 -10.29 16.69 7.41
C LYS A 210 -8.96 17.38 7.71
N MET A 211 -7.99 17.31 6.80
CA MET A 211 -6.70 18.00 6.93
C MET A 211 -6.88 19.52 6.98
N LEU A 212 -7.76 20.14 6.20
CA LEU A 212 -8.04 21.57 6.31
C LEU A 212 -8.58 21.95 7.70
N ALA A 213 -9.39 21.09 8.31
CA ALA A 213 -9.95 21.32 9.63
C ALA A 213 -8.95 21.08 10.78
N THR A 214 -7.99 20.17 10.61
CA THR A 214 -7.12 19.69 11.69
C THR A 214 -5.63 19.95 11.49
N ALA A 215 -5.20 20.53 10.36
CA ALA A 215 -3.79 20.73 10.04
C ALA A 215 -3.08 21.52 11.15
N SER A 216 -1.99 20.95 11.65
CA SER A 216 -1.11 21.56 12.64
C SER A 216 0.05 22.32 12.02
N THR A 217 0.31 22.10 10.72
CA THR A 217 1.42 22.73 9.99
C THR A 217 0.96 23.64 8.85
N PRO A 218 1.58 24.83 8.67
CA PRO A 218 1.29 25.69 7.53
C PRO A 218 1.59 25.03 6.18
N LEU A 219 2.58 24.13 6.15
CA LEU A 219 2.96 23.40 4.94
C LEU A 219 1.81 22.53 4.41
N LEU A 220 1.20 21.72 5.27
CA LEU A 220 0.07 20.87 4.89
C LEU A 220 -1.11 21.73 4.42
N LEU A 221 -1.43 22.79 5.17
CA LEU A 221 -2.52 23.70 4.81
C LEU A 221 -2.30 24.33 3.43
N ASN A 222 -1.11 24.85 3.16
CA ASN A 222 -0.77 25.45 1.87
C ASN A 222 -0.89 24.44 0.73
N VAL A 223 -0.38 23.22 0.90
CA VAL A 223 -0.45 22.18 -0.13
C VAL A 223 -1.91 21.79 -0.44
N VAL A 224 -2.75 21.65 0.59
CA VAL A 224 -4.18 21.33 0.38
C VAL A 224 -4.90 22.50 -0.30
N LEU A 225 -4.64 23.74 0.10
CA LEU A 225 -5.23 24.94 -0.50
C LEU A 225 -4.81 25.12 -1.96
N GLU A 226 -3.52 24.92 -2.29
CA GLU A 226 -3.01 24.91 -3.67
C GLU A 226 -3.79 23.89 -4.51
N LEU A 227 -3.88 22.65 -4.01
CA LEU A 227 -4.55 21.55 -4.72
C LEU A 227 -6.04 21.85 -4.94
N VAL A 228 -6.77 22.30 -3.92
CA VAL A 228 -8.20 22.67 -4.04
C VAL A 228 -8.40 23.83 -5.03
N THR A 229 -7.56 24.86 -4.94
CA THR A 229 -7.64 26.05 -5.80
C THR A 229 -7.39 25.69 -7.25
N GLU A 230 -6.31 24.96 -7.54
CA GLU A 230 -6.00 24.49 -8.89
C GLU A 230 -7.06 23.54 -9.43
N SER A 231 -7.65 22.70 -8.57
CA SER A 231 -8.72 21.79 -8.97
C SER A 231 -9.99 22.51 -9.34
N SER A 232 -10.34 23.59 -8.65
CA SER A 232 -11.49 24.44 -8.96
C SER A 232 -11.38 25.13 -10.33
N MET A 233 -10.15 25.37 -10.79
CA MET A 233 -9.85 26.03 -12.07
C MET A 233 -9.65 25.04 -13.24
N SER A 234 -9.48 23.74 -12.94
CA SER A 234 -9.19 22.74 -13.97
C SER A 234 -10.45 22.33 -14.75
N GLN A 235 -10.39 22.34 -16.08
CA GLN A 235 -11.48 21.78 -16.89
C GLN A 235 -11.62 20.26 -16.71
N ALA A 236 -10.51 19.55 -16.45
CA ALA A 236 -10.51 18.11 -16.22
C ALA A 236 -11.26 17.71 -14.94
N PHE A 237 -11.37 18.63 -13.95
CA PHE A 237 -12.20 18.41 -12.77
C PHE A 237 -13.67 18.14 -13.10
N LYS A 238 -14.17 18.66 -14.24
CA LYS A 238 -15.55 18.39 -14.71
C LYS A 238 -15.76 16.94 -15.15
N GLN A 239 -14.68 16.25 -15.52
CA GLN A 239 -14.72 14.85 -15.98
C GLN A 239 -14.43 13.85 -14.87
N ARG A 240 -14.18 14.30 -13.63
CA ARG A 240 -13.75 13.43 -12.52
C ARG A 240 -14.72 12.26 -12.26
N GLU A 241 -16.02 12.49 -12.39
CA GLU A 241 -17.04 11.45 -12.15
C GLU A 241 -16.99 10.36 -13.22
N LEU A 242 -16.81 10.75 -14.49
CA LEU A 242 -16.64 9.82 -15.61
C LEU A 242 -15.35 8.99 -15.44
N LEU A 243 -14.25 9.65 -15.07
CA LEU A 243 -12.96 8.99 -14.85
C LEU A 243 -13.01 8.03 -13.66
N GLN A 244 -13.71 8.41 -12.59
CA GLN A 244 -13.97 7.54 -11.46
C GLN A 244 -14.79 6.32 -11.88
N SER A 245 -15.88 6.50 -12.65
CA SER A 245 -16.67 5.37 -13.16
C SER A 245 -15.84 4.42 -14.01
N SER A 246 -14.99 4.95 -14.91
CA SER A 246 -14.09 4.12 -15.73
C SER A 246 -13.10 3.32 -14.89
N MET A 247 -12.52 3.93 -13.84
CA MET A 247 -11.67 3.21 -12.89
C MET A 247 -12.43 2.09 -12.17
N LEU A 248 -13.67 2.34 -11.72
CA LEU A 248 -14.50 1.33 -11.05
C LEU A 248 -14.85 0.15 -11.97
N GLU A 249 -15.12 0.43 -13.25
CA GLU A 249 -15.33 -0.61 -14.26
C GLU A 249 -14.08 -1.48 -14.44
N LYS A 250 -12.89 -0.88 -14.57
CA LYS A 250 -11.62 -1.62 -14.66
C LYS A 250 -11.37 -2.54 -13.45
N LEU A 251 -11.69 -2.06 -12.24
CA LEU A 251 -11.59 -2.86 -11.03
C LEU A 251 -12.52 -4.07 -11.08
N LYS A 252 -13.77 -3.86 -11.53
CA LYS A 252 -14.77 -4.93 -11.66
C LYS A 252 -14.37 -5.96 -12.71
N ASP A 253 -13.90 -5.52 -13.87
CA ASP A 253 -13.43 -6.40 -14.94
C ASP A 253 -12.24 -7.26 -14.48
N SER A 254 -11.41 -6.70 -13.60
CA SER A 254 -10.26 -7.39 -12.99
C SER A 254 -10.62 -8.22 -11.75
N LYS A 255 -11.90 -8.22 -11.32
CA LYS A 255 -12.37 -8.88 -10.07
C LYS A 255 -11.66 -8.38 -8.80
N LEU A 256 -11.37 -7.09 -8.76
CA LEU A 256 -10.69 -6.38 -7.68
C LEU A 256 -11.58 -5.28 -7.06
N ASP A 257 -12.85 -5.22 -7.43
CA ASP A 257 -13.83 -4.27 -6.89
C ASP A 257 -14.07 -4.44 -5.38
N GLY A 258 -13.76 -5.62 -4.83
CA GLY A 258 -13.74 -5.85 -3.37
C GLY A 258 -12.83 -4.89 -2.58
N VAL A 259 -11.84 -4.24 -3.23
CA VAL A 259 -11.01 -3.20 -2.61
C VAL A 259 -11.86 -2.01 -2.13
N LEU A 260 -13.02 -1.79 -2.74
CA LEU A 260 -13.96 -0.75 -2.35
C LEU A 260 -14.56 -1.00 -0.96
N ASN A 261 -14.67 -2.26 -0.54
CA ASN A 261 -15.23 -2.65 0.76
C ASN A 261 -14.24 -2.45 1.92
N ILE A 262 -12.99 -2.15 1.62
CA ILE A 262 -11.96 -1.93 2.65
C ILE A 262 -12.12 -0.52 3.17
N ASP A 263 -12.54 -0.41 4.43
CA ASP A 263 -12.64 0.86 5.13
C ASP A 263 -11.44 1.05 6.06
N PHE A 264 -10.75 2.19 5.95
CA PHE A 264 -9.61 2.58 6.78
C PHE A 264 -9.98 3.66 7.82
N SER A 265 -11.26 4.02 7.93
CA SER A 265 -11.77 4.98 8.92
C SER A 265 -11.68 4.42 10.34
N ASP A 266 -11.55 5.30 11.34
CA ASP A 266 -11.59 4.92 12.76
C ASP A 266 -13.02 4.64 13.28
N SER A 267 -14.00 4.48 12.38
CA SER A 267 -15.39 4.27 12.78
C SER A 267 -15.60 2.87 13.39
N ALA A 268 -16.52 2.75 14.34
CA ALA A 268 -16.86 1.47 14.98
C ALA A 268 -17.38 0.41 13.99
N ASP A 269 -17.87 0.84 12.82
CA ASP A 269 -18.37 0.02 11.71
C ASP A 269 -17.38 -0.16 10.56
N SER A 270 -16.21 0.50 10.61
CA SER A 270 -15.12 0.12 9.71
C SER A 270 -14.72 -1.33 10.01
N ILE A 271 -13.82 -1.91 9.23
CA ILE A 271 -13.01 -3.02 9.76
C ILE A 271 -12.10 -2.39 10.83
N GLY A 272 -12.73 -2.05 11.96
CA GLY A 272 -12.35 -1.10 12.97
C GLY A 272 -11.69 -1.83 14.11
N PHE A 273 -10.38 -1.68 14.14
CA PHE A 273 -9.48 -2.27 15.12
C PHE A 273 -9.40 -1.44 16.41
N ILE A 274 -10.23 -0.41 16.57
CA ILE A 274 -10.19 0.49 17.74
C ILE A 274 -11.62 0.84 18.16
N ALA A 275 -12.11 0.18 19.19
CA ALA A 275 -12.99 0.82 20.17
C ALA A 275 -12.31 0.73 21.55
N PRO A 276 -12.38 1.80 22.38
CA PRO A 276 -12.12 1.71 23.81
C PRO A 276 -13.04 0.65 24.43
N ARG A 277 -12.67 0.21 25.64
CA ARG A 277 -13.09 -1.02 26.31
C ARG A 277 -14.59 -1.25 26.60
N GLU A 278 -15.53 -0.50 26.01
CA GLU A 278 -16.95 -0.61 26.31
C GLU A 278 -17.74 -0.74 25.00
N GLU A 279 -18.39 -1.91 24.82
CA GLU A 279 -19.27 -2.30 23.70
C GLU A 279 -18.59 -2.81 22.40
N MET A 280 -17.90 -3.95 22.47
CA MET A 280 -17.65 -4.78 21.28
C MET A 280 -18.87 -5.71 21.02
N THR A 281 -19.39 -5.71 19.79
CA THR A 281 -20.37 -6.72 19.35
C THR A 281 -19.70 -8.10 19.17
N ALA A 282 -20.48 -9.19 19.27
CA ALA A 282 -19.96 -10.56 19.17
C ALA A 282 -19.18 -10.83 17.87
N THR A 283 -19.60 -10.22 16.75
CA THR A 283 -18.95 -10.35 15.45
C THR A 283 -17.59 -9.64 15.40
N SER A 284 -17.46 -8.48 16.05
CA SER A 284 -16.19 -7.74 16.14
C SER A 284 -15.19 -8.44 17.06
N LEU A 285 -15.67 -9.12 18.11
CA LEU A 285 -14.85 -9.98 18.98
C LEU A 285 -14.27 -11.18 18.23
N VAL A 286 -15.06 -11.80 17.33
CA VAL A 286 -14.58 -12.91 16.49
C VAL A 286 -13.51 -12.43 15.52
N LYS A 287 -13.74 -11.32 14.79
CA LYS A 287 -12.78 -10.80 13.80
C LYS A 287 -11.46 -10.34 14.42
N VAL A 288 -11.51 -9.61 15.55
CA VAL A 288 -10.31 -9.22 16.31
C VAL A 288 -9.66 -10.44 16.95
N GLY A 289 -10.45 -11.42 17.40
CA GLY A 289 -9.97 -12.69 17.92
C GLY A 289 -9.20 -13.49 16.88
N VAL A 290 -9.71 -13.58 15.65
CA VAL A 290 -9.03 -14.25 14.53
C VAL A 290 -7.72 -13.54 14.20
N LEU A 291 -7.72 -12.22 13.96
CA LEU A 291 -6.47 -11.52 13.60
C LEU A 291 -5.46 -11.49 14.76
N LYS A 292 -5.90 -11.32 16.01
CA LYS A 292 -5.02 -11.44 17.18
C LYS A 292 -4.51 -12.87 17.33
N ASN A 293 -5.31 -13.89 17.03
CA ASN A 293 -4.86 -15.28 17.03
C ASN A 293 -3.89 -15.55 15.88
N MET A 294 -4.07 -14.93 14.71
CA MET A 294 -3.11 -14.98 13.60
C MET A 294 -1.79 -14.39 14.07
N LEU A 295 -1.80 -13.16 14.55
CA LEU A 295 -0.60 -12.42 14.96
C LEU A 295 0.06 -13.00 16.21
N ARG A 296 -0.73 -13.51 17.16
CA ARG A 296 -0.26 -14.18 18.39
C ARG A 296 0.25 -15.58 18.14
N ARG A 297 -0.40 -16.41 17.30
CA ARG A 297 0.19 -17.70 16.87
C ARG A 297 1.45 -17.49 16.02
N ILE A 298 1.53 -16.37 15.31
CA ILE A 298 2.75 -15.91 14.65
C ILE A 298 3.83 -15.50 15.66
N ARG A 299 3.48 -15.13 16.90
CA ARG A 299 4.43 -14.73 17.96
C ARG A 299 4.82 -15.91 18.87
N ASP A 300 3.82 -16.59 19.46
CA ASP A 300 4.00 -17.60 20.51
C ASP A 300 4.72 -18.86 20.00
N ASN A 301 4.64 -19.18 18.70
CA ASN A 301 5.39 -20.30 18.11
C ASN A 301 6.85 -19.92 17.75
N TYR A 302 7.29 -18.71 18.08
CA TYR A 302 8.62 -18.20 17.69
C TYR A 302 9.32 -17.43 18.82
N GLU A 303 8.81 -17.47 20.06
CA GLU A 303 9.56 -17.13 21.28
C GLU A 303 10.27 -18.36 21.91
N GLU A 304 10.03 -19.58 21.43
CA GLU A 304 10.68 -20.80 21.95
C GLU A 304 12.04 -21.16 21.29
N ASP A 305 12.50 -20.41 20.29
CA ASP A 305 13.78 -20.69 19.59
C ASP A 305 14.91 -19.69 19.88
N ASP A 306 14.82 -18.90 20.97
CA ASP A 306 15.94 -18.14 21.55
C ASP A 306 16.60 -18.89 22.73
N LEU A 307 16.76 -20.22 22.60
CA LEU A 307 17.64 -21.08 23.42
C LEU A 307 18.42 -22.08 22.56
#